data_AF-A0A359LVG1-F1
#
_entry.id   AF-A0A359LVG1-F1
#
_cell.length_a   1.000
_cell.length_b   1.000
_cell.length_c   1.000
_cell.angle_alpha   90.00
_cell.angle_beta   90.00
_cell.angle_gamma   90.00
#
_symmetry.space_group_name_H-M   'P 1'
#
loop_
_entity.id
_entity.type
_entity.pdbx_description
1 polymer ?
#
loop_
_entity_poly.entity_id
_entity_poly.type
_entity_poly.pdbx_seq_one_letter_code
_entity_poly.pdbx_strand_id
1 'polypeptide(L)'
;MRAASLALAGALLPLTAAQGAAIYVNSYMVQGYARTATVFGTKYRMSHTNWDMELGRSSGTANPATYITAGLGANSNHPSGLVGRTYDLEIEHLAGEGFIYRMINGTVSTTTLSWGTFSPTPPGATVQTLQGASPGAAFNALIFNARASRDPSSMTFSNFSFSSPTLAIADGAFVNGSANTPGTAFVTQLLVSTENLAAHDWVVRGKVTGVRSTGAGGDEQLWFTVEGQDANFTITPEPGGLLLVGGGLALAAGQRRAARKRAISGASAGDGLAR
;
A
#
# COMPACT_ATOMS: atom_id res chain seq x y z
N MET A 1 -65.09 -23.66 -8.33
CA MET A 1 -63.98 -23.36 -7.40
C MET A 1 -62.73 -23.09 -8.23
N ARG A 2 -62.23 -21.86 -8.28
CA ARG A 2 -61.07 -21.46 -9.09
C ARG A 2 -59.84 -21.41 -8.18
N ALA A 3 -58.85 -22.26 -8.45
CA ALA A 3 -57.57 -22.27 -7.74
C ALA A 3 -56.68 -21.16 -8.29
N ALA A 4 -56.28 -20.22 -7.43
CA ALA A 4 -55.30 -19.19 -7.73
C ALA A 4 -53.89 -19.78 -7.58
N SER A 5 -53.12 -19.81 -8.67
CA SER A 5 -51.72 -20.20 -8.66
C SER A 5 -50.86 -19.00 -8.25
N LEU A 6 -50.25 -19.11 -7.06
CA LEU A 6 -49.30 -18.14 -6.51
C LEU A 6 -47.94 -18.31 -7.21
N ALA A 7 -47.59 -17.41 -8.13
CA ALA A 7 -46.28 -17.37 -8.75
C ALA A 7 -45.32 -16.53 -7.89
N LEU A 8 -44.49 -17.19 -7.09
CA LEU A 8 -43.41 -16.56 -6.33
C LEU A 8 -42.20 -16.34 -7.25
N ALA A 9 -42.10 -15.16 -7.87
CA ALA A 9 -40.94 -14.75 -8.64
C ALA A 9 -39.81 -14.34 -7.67
N GLY A 10 -38.90 -15.26 -7.39
CA GLY A 10 -37.67 -14.97 -6.66
C GLY A 10 -36.69 -14.20 -7.54
N ALA A 11 -36.60 -12.89 -7.35
CA ALA A 11 -35.58 -12.05 -7.94
C ALA A 11 -34.20 -12.42 -7.34
N LEU A 12 -33.40 -13.15 -8.11
CA LEU A 12 -31.96 -13.27 -7.86
C LEU A 12 -31.31 -11.95 -8.28
N LEU A 13 -31.26 -11.00 -7.35
CA LEU A 13 -30.38 -9.83 -7.50
C LEU A 13 -28.93 -10.33 -7.42
N PRO A 14 -28.07 -10.04 -8.40
CA PRO A 14 -26.64 -10.20 -8.20
C PRO A 14 -26.23 -9.24 -7.08
N LEU A 15 -25.79 -9.79 -5.95
CA LEU A 15 -24.99 -9.05 -4.97
C LEU A 15 -23.67 -8.71 -5.65
N THR A 16 -23.65 -7.64 -6.45
CA THR A 16 -22.41 -6.91 -6.68
C THR A 16 -22.09 -6.27 -5.33
N ALA A 17 -21.31 -6.98 -4.50
CA ALA A 17 -20.65 -6.33 -3.39
C ALA A 17 -19.89 -5.15 -3.98
N ALA A 18 -20.33 -3.93 -3.68
CA ALA A 18 -19.55 -2.75 -3.96
C ALA A 18 -18.21 -2.98 -3.27
N GLN A 19 -17.17 -3.31 -4.05
CA GLN A 19 -15.82 -3.40 -3.53
C GLN A 19 -15.51 -2.00 -3.03
N GLY A 20 -15.53 -1.82 -1.70
CA GLY A 20 -15.00 -0.62 -1.10
C GLY A 20 -13.57 -0.44 -1.57
N ALA A 21 -13.14 0.83 -1.70
CA ALA A 21 -11.80 1.19 -2.12
C ALA A 21 -10.73 0.34 -1.41
N ALA A 22 -10.02 -0.45 -2.20
CA ALA A 22 -9.21 -1.57 -1.71
C ALA A 22 -7.72 -1.29 -1.84
N ILE A 23 -6.99 -1.60 -0.77
CA ILE A 23 -5.53 -1.56 -0.68
C ILE A 23 -4.98 -2.98 -0.69
N TYR A 24 -3.93 -3.20 -1.47
CA TYR A 24 -3.23 -4.48 -1.58
C TYR A 24 -1.76 -4.27 -1.24
N VAL A 25 -1.25 -5.00 -0.23
CA VAL A 25 0.12 -4.83 0.26
C VAL A 25 0.93 -6.11 0.07
N ASN A 26 1.93 -6.09 -0.80
CA ASN A 26 2.69 -7.27 -1.23
C ASN A 26 1.78 -8.44 -1.64
N SER A 27 0.58 -8.12 -2.11
CA SER A 27 -0.44 -9.10 -2.46
C SER A 27 -0.04 -9.82 -3.75
N TYR A 28 -0.16 -11.14 -3.73
CA TYR A 28 0.04 -11.97 -4.92
C TYR A 28 -1.09 -11.80 -5.95
N MET A 29 -2.21 -11.18 -5.56
CA MET A 29 -3.33 -10.89 -6.46
C MET A 29 -2.99 -9.75 -7.44
N VAL A 30 -2.01 -8.91 -7.10
CA VAL A 30 -1.53 -7.82 -7.94
C VAL A 30 -0.59 -8.39 -9.00
N GLN A 31 -0.96 -8.23 -10.27
CA GLN A 31 -0.22 -8.75 -11.41
C GLN A 31 0.07 -7.63 -12.40
N GLY A 32 1.20 -7.75 -13.12
CA GLY A 32 1.56 -6.83 -14.21
C GLY A 32 1.85 -5.40 -13.77
N TYR A 33 2.40 -5.21 -12.55
CA TYR A 33 2.75 -3.88 -12.06
C TYR A 33 3.74 -3.16 -12.99
N ALA A 34 3.36 -1.98 -13.47
CA ALA A 34 4.21 -1.11 -14.28
C ALA A 34 4.03 0.35 -13.88
N ARG A 35 5.11 0.99 -13.45
CA ARG A 35 5.12 2.43 -13.14
C ARG A 35 4.98 3.25 -14.43
N THR A 36 4.03 4.18 -14.41
CA THR A 36 3.86 5.23 -15.43
C THR A 36 4.65 6.49 -15.04
N ALA A 37 4.51 6.95 -13.80
CA ALA A 37 5.17 8.15 -13.30
C ALA A 37 5.44 8.09 -11.79
N THR A 38 6.40 8.87 -11.31
CA THR A 38 6.60 9.16 -9.89
C THR A 38 5.99 10.52 -9.57
N VAL A 39 5.15 10.59 -8.53
CA VAL A 39 4.43 11.80 -8.10
C VAL A 39 5.11 12.47 -6.91
N PHE A 40 5.56 11.66 -5.96
CA PHE A 40 6.36 12.14 -4.84
C PHE A 40 7.37 11.07 -4.43
N GLY A 41 8.39 11.48 -3.69
CA GLY A 41 9.29 10.57 -3.03
C GLY A 41 9.78 11.13 -1.71
N THR A 42 9.93 10.24 -0.74
CA THR A 42 10.72 10.47 0.46
C THR A 42 11.99 9.67 0.39
N LYS A 43 13.07 10.20 0.96
CA LYS A 43 14.32 9.48 1.13
C LYS A 43 14.85 9.72 2.52
N TYR A 44 15.27 8.65 3.16
CA TYR A 44 16.18 8.66 4.29
C TYR A 44 17.51 8.09 3.81
N ARG A 45 18.58 8.89 3.88
CA ARG A 45 19.88 8.54 3.30
C ARG A 45 21.00 8.69 4.30
N MET A 46 21.92 7.73 4.24
CA MET A 46 23.19 7.79 4.93
C MET A 46 24.28 8.17 3.94
N SER A 47 24.61 9.45 3.92
CA SER A 47 25.68 9.99 3.12
C SER A 47 27.02 9.93 3.87
N HIS A 48 28.14 10.05 3.14
CA HIS A 48 29.46 10.11 3.75
C HIS A 48 29.59 11.33 4.67
N THR A 49 29.07 12.47 4.23
CA THR A 49 29.18 13.78 4.85
C THR A 49 27.95 14.15 5.68
N ASN A 50 26.76 13.64 5.34
CA ASN A 50 25.51 14.04 5.98
C ASN A 50 24.55 12.87 6.23
N TRP A 51 23.63 13.09 7.17
CA TRP A 51 22.44 12.27 7.34
C TRP A 51 21.25 13.15 7.06
N ASP A 52 20.52 12.82 6.00
CA ASP A 52 19.39 13.62 5.58
C ASP A 52 18.14 12.78 5.40
N MET A 53 17.05 13.49 5.60
CA MET A 53 15.77 13.14 5.05
C MET A 53 15.44 14.10 3.91
N GLU A 54 14.72 13.62 2.92
CA GLU A 54 14.30 14.38 1.75
C GLU A 54 12.82 14.11 1.46
N LEU A 55 12.12 15.13 0.99
CA LEU A 55 10.76 15.05 0.48
C LEU A 55 10.72 15.83 -0.85
N GLY A 56 10.26 15.19 -1.92
CA GLY A 56 10.26 15.81 -3.23
C GLY A 56 9.32 15.19 -4.24
N ARG A 57 9.45 15.63 -5.50
CA ARG A 57 8.72 15.09 -6.65
C ARG A 57 9.15 13.67 -7.04
N SER A 58 10.27 13.20 -6.48
CA SER A 58 10.79 11.84 -6.58
C SER A 58 11.76 11.60 -5.41
N SER A 59 12.29 10.38 -5.28
CA SER A 59 13.44 10.14 -4.40
C SER A 59 14.79 10.54 -5.04
N GLY A 60 14.81 11.14 -6.23
CA GLY A 60 16.04 11.56 -6.90
C GLY A 60 16.58 12.90 -6.38
N THR A 61 17.91 12.99 -6.26
CA THR A 61 18.64 14.18 -5.76
C THR A 61 19.36 14.98 -6.85
N ALA A 62 19.15 14.64 -8.13
CA ALA A 62 19.85 15.26 -9.24
C ALA A 62 19.52 16.74 -9.45
N ASN A 63 18.34 17.20 -9.01
CA ASN A 63 17.90 18.59 -9.12
C ASN A 63 17.43 19.14 -7.77
N PRO A 64 18.16 20.07 -7.13
CA PRO A 64 17.78 20.62 -5.83
C PRO A 64 16.47 21.40 -5.83
N ALA A 65 15.96 21.84 -6.99
CA ALA A 65 14.68 22.52 -7.08
C ALA A 65 13.46 21.57 -6.94
N THR A 66 13.67 20.25 -6.97
CA THR A 66 12.59 19.25 -6.94
C THR A 66 12.39 18.57 -5.60
N TYR A 67 13.13 18.98 -4.56
CA TYR A 67 13.00 18.41 -3.22
C TYR A 67 13.35 19.45 -2.14
N ILE A 68 12.92 19.16 -0.92
CA ILE A 68 13.40 19.78 0.32
C ILE A 68 14.15 18.73 1.12
N THR A 69 15.13 19.18 1.91
CA THR A 69 15.96 18.30 2.74
C THR A 69 16.14 18.90 4.13
N ALA A 70 16.32 18.03 5.12
CA ALA A 70 16.73 18.41 6.46
C ALA A 70 17.69 17.36 7.04
N GLY A 71 18.63 17.83 7.84
CA GLY A 71 19.53 16.94 8.58
C GLY A 71 18.85 16.35 9.81
N LEU A 72 19.11 15.07 10.10
CA LEU A 72 18.54 14.36 11.26
C LEU A 72 19.32 14.56 12.57
N GLY A 73 20.00 15.71 12.70
CA GLY A 73 20.76 16.07 13.91
C GLY A 73 22.26 15.72 13.90
N ALA A 74 22.81 15.26 12.77
CA ALA A 74 24.27 15.23 12.59
C ALA A 74 24.75 16.64 12.22
N ASN A 75 25.40 17.33 13.15
CA ASN A 75 26.29 18.43 12.78
C ASN A 75 27.45 17.85 11.95
N SER A 76 28.11 18.69 11.15
CA SER A 76 29.23 18.34 10.26
C SER A 76 30.43 17.65 10.93
N ASN A 77 30.37 17.41 12.25
CA ASN A 77 31.44 16.85 13.07
C ASN A 77 31.13 15.46 13.66
N HIS A 78 29.94 14.86 13.47
CA HIS A 78 29.61 13.58 14.12
C HIS A 78 28.73 12.58 13.32
N PRO A 79 29.16 12.13 12.12
CA PRO A 79 28.44 11.11 11.34
C PRO A 79 28.32 9.74 12.04
N SER A 80 29.15 9.46 13.07
CA SER A 80 29.06 8.25 13.89
C SER A 80 27.87 8.25 14.85
N GLY A 81 27.33 9.43 15.18
CA GLY A 81 26.31 9.58 16.20
C GLY A 81 24.98 8.96 15.81
N LEU A 82 24.70 8.75 14.52
CA LEU A 82 23.40 8.27 14.01
C LEU A 82 23.44 6.84 13.46
N VAL A 83 24.62 6.28 13.20
CA VAL A 83 24.79 4.89 12.71
C VAL A 83 24.12 3.90 13.66
N GLY A 84 23.31 2.99 13.12
CA GLY A 84 22.60 1.99 13.91
C GLY A 84 21.42 2.52 14.72
N ARG A 85 21.07 3.81 14.61
CA ARG A 85 19.85 4.33 15.24
C ARG A 85 18.61 3.94 14.45
N THR A 86 17.59 3.57 15.20
CA THR A 86 16.24 3.35 14.70
C THR A 86 15.46 4.65 14.74
N TYR A 87 14.80 4.97 13.64
CA TYR A 87 13.85 6.07 13.53
C TYR A 87 12.46 5.51 13.30
N ASP A 88 11.47 6.08 13.99
CA ASP A 88 10.08 5.93 13.62
C ASP A 88 9.82 6.86 12.44
N LEU A 89 9.53 6.27 11.28
CA LEU A 89 9.21 6.94 10.04
C LEU A 89 7.69 7.11 9.95
N GLU A 90 7.24 8.30 9.59
CA GLU A 90 5.85 8.59 9.29
C GLU A 90 5.73 9.40 8.01
N ILE A 91 4.86 8.97 7.11
CA ILE A 91 4.46 9.71 5.92
C ILE A 91 2.95 9.88 5.98
N GLU A 92 2.51 11.11 5.99
CA GLU A 92 1.11 11.49 6.04
C GLU A 92 0.77 12.22 4.74
N HIS A 93 -0.38 11.89 4.17
CA HIS A 93 -0.99 12.62 3.08
C HIS A 93 -2.35 13.12 3.53
N LEU A 94 -2.57 14.41 3.33
CA LEU A 94 -3.83 15.10 3.59
C LEU A 94 -4.41 15.52 2.24
N ALA A 95 -5.58 14.97 1.88
CA ALA A 95 -6.21 15.19 0.61
C ALA A 95 -6.50 16.68 0.38
N GLY A 96 -6.00 17.22 -0.73
CA GLY A 96 -6.11 18.64 -1.06
C GLY A 96 -5.08 19.55 -0.37
N GLU A 97 -4.31 19.06 0.60
CA GLU A 97 -3.29 19.85 1.30
C GLU A 97 -1.86 19.48 0.86
N GLY A 98 -1.47 18.20 0.97
CA GLY A 98 -0.16 17.72 0.53
C GLY A 98 0.43 16.58 1.36
N PHE A 99 1.76 16.49 1.38
CA PHE A 99 2.53 15.44 2.04
C PHE A 99 3.31 15.97 3.23
N ILE A 100 3.36 15.18 4.30
CA ILE A 100 4.18 15.42 5.47
C ILE A 100 5.04 14.19 5.73
N TYR A 101 6.36 14.38 5.84
CA TYR A 101 7.32 13.34 6.14
C TYR A 101 8.00 13.64 7.48
N ARG A 102 7.95 12.70 8.41
CA ARG A 102 8.56 12.80 9.74
C ARG A 102 9.50 11.64 10.00
N MET A 103 10.61 11.96 10.64
CA MET A 103 11.57 11.00 11.20
C MET A 103 11.73 11.31 12.68
N ILE A 104 11.30 10.39 13.53
CA ILE A 104 11.25 10.56 14.97
C ILE A 104 12.29 9.64 15.60
N ASN A 105 13.17 10.21 16.41
CA ASN A 105 14.00 9.44 17.31
C ASN A 105 13.88 10.03 18.72
N GLY A 106 13.27 9.28 19.64
CA GLY A 106 12.99 9.74 21.01
C GLY A 106 14.22 10.15 21.83
N THR A 107 15.44 9.92 21.32
CA THR A 107 16.70 10.31 21.97
C THR A 107 17.44 11.46 21.27
N VAL A 108 17.04 11.86 20.06
CA VAL A 108 17.76 12.89 19.27
C VAL A 108 16.85 14.07 18.99
N SER A 109 15.84 13.88 18.14
CA SER A 109 14.85 14.91 17.77
C SER A 109 13.82 14.32 16.82
N THR A 110 12.72 15.03 16.65
CA THR A 110 11.79 14.85 15.53
C THR A 110 12.16 15.83 14.42
N THR A 111 12.39 15.34 13.22
CA THR A 111 12.58 16.17 12.02
C THR A 111 11.39 15.99 11.11
N THR A 112 10.87 17.10 10.58
CA THR A 112 9.67 17.14 9.75
C THR A 112 9.94 17.96 8.49
N LEU A 113 9.52 17.40 7.35
CA LEU A 113 9.47 18.06 6.04
C LEU A 113 8.03 18.02 5.53
N SER A 114 7.55 19.11 4.93
CA SER A 114 6.19 19.17 4.37
C SER A 114 6.18 19.85 3.00
N TRP A 115 5.43 19.26 2.07
CA TRP A 115 5.21 19.80 0.73
C TRP A 115 3.71 19.92 0.50
N GLY A 116 3.22 21.16 0.42
CA GLY A 116 1.80 21.46 0.31
C GLY A 116 1.38 22.75 1.02
N THR A 117 0.07 22.95 1.10
CA THR A 117 -0.53 24.10 1.80
C THR A 117 -1.40 23.57 2.92
N PHE A 118 -1.05 23.90 4.17
CA PHE A 118 -1.63 23.29 5.36
C PHE A 118 -2.16 24.34 6.33
N SER A 119 -3.21 24.00 7.07
CA SER A 119 -3.77 24.85 8.12
C SER A 119 -4.23 24.01 9.33
N PRO A 120 -3.45 23.96 10.44
CA PRO A 120 -2.22 24.71 10.70
C PRO A 120 -0.99 24.16 9.96
N THR A 121 0.01 25.01 9.76
CA THR A 121 1.29 24.60 9.14
C THR A 121 2.02 23.58 10.03
N PRO A 122 2.47 22.43 9.49
CA PRO A 122 3.28 21.48 10.23
C PRO A 122 4.57 22.11 10.76
N PRO A 123 5.10 21.63 11.91
CA PRO A 123 6.40 22.08 12.38
C PRO A 123 7.51 21.66 11.39
N GLY A 124 8.61 22.40 11.33
CA GLY A 124 9.75 22.08 10.46
C GLY A 124 9.73 22.84 9.12
N ALA A 125 10.38 22.29 8.11
CA ALA A 125 10.48 22.93 6.80
C ALA A 125 9.25 22.63 5.95
N THR A 126 8.52 23.67 5.55
CA THR A 126 7.35 23.56 4.68
C THR A 126 7.58 24.35 3.39
N VAL A 127 7.28 23.75 2.25
CA VAL A 127 7.22 24.43 0.95
C VAL A 127 5.88 24.18 0.28
N GLN A 128 5.31 25.21 -0.33
CA GLN A 128 4.04 25.08 -1.04
C GLN A 128 4.21 24.42 -2.41
N THR A 129 5.30 24.76 -3.11
CA THR A 129 5.58 24.24 -4.44
C THR A 129 7.03 23.78 -4.55
N LEU A 130 7.25 22.78 -5.41
CA LEU A 130 8.56 22.29 -5.81
C LEU A 130 8.69 22.45 -7.32
N GLN A 131 9.66 23.25 -7.76
CA GLN A 131 9.79 23.63 -9.17
C GLN A 131 8.48 24.20 -9.76
N GLY A 132 7.74 24.99 -8.96
CA GLY A 132 6.45 25.57 -9.34
C GLY A 132 5.27 24.59 -9.35
N ALA A 133 5.46 23.33 -8.98
CA ALA A 133 4.39 22.33 -8.88
C ALA A 133 3.91 22.16 -7.43
N SER A 134 2.59 22.22 -7.25
CA SER A 134 1.91 21.82 -6.01
C SER A 134 1.81 20.29 -5.92
N PRO A 135 1.67 19.70 -4.72
CA PRO A 135 1.33 18.29 -4.59
C PRO A 135 -0.10 18.02 -5.08
N GLY A 136 -0.47 16.74 -5.24
CA GLY A 136 -1.85 16.34 -5.55
C GLY A 136 -2.09 15.76 -6.95
N ALA A 137 -1.03 15.53 -7.74
CA ALA A 137 -1.18 14.71 -8.94
C ALA A 137 -1.69 13.30 -8.56
N ALA A 138 -2.49 12.68 -9.43
CA ALA A 138 -3.05 11.36 -9.15
C ALA A 138 -1.96 10.28 -9.11
N PHE A 139 -2.09 9.35 -8.17
CA PHE A 139 -1.24 8.17 -8.04
C PHE A 139 -2.02 7.06 -7.32
N ASN A 140 -1.61 5.82 -7.49
CA ASN A 140 -2.33 4.66 -6.97
C ASN A 140 -1.41 3.58 -6.39
N ALA A 141 -0.12 3.86 -6.26
CA ALA A 141 0.84 2.94 -5.67
C ALA A 141 1.84 3.66 -4.76
N LEU A 142 2.32 2.94 -3.74
CA LEU A 142 3.48 3.30 -2.94
C LEU A 142 4.53 2.20 -3.07
N ILE A 143 5.76 2.55 -3.46
CA ILE A 143 6.90 1.64 -3.46
C ILE A 143 7.83 1.98 -2.31
N PHE A 144 8.14 0.98 -1.50
CA PHE A 144 9.11 1.05 -0.41
C PHE A 144 10.37 0.34 -0.86
N ASN A 145 11.51 1.03 -0.84
CA ASN A 145 12.78 0.44 -1.25
C ASN A 145 13.82 0.68 -0.16
N ALA A 146 14.48 -0.39 0.25
CA ALA A 146 15.70 -0.34 1.02
C ALA A 146 16.88 -0.70 0.12
N ARG A 147 17.97 0.06 0.24
CA ARG A 147 19.23 -0.22 -0.43
C ARG A 147 20.36 -0.20 0.57
N ALA A 148 21.23 -1.20 0.48
CA ALA A 148 22.53 -1.22 1.14
C ALA A 148 23.50 -1.86 0.16
N SER A 149 24.28 -1.05 -0.57
CA SER A 149 25.11 -1.51 -1.70
C SER A 149 26.61 -1.45 -1.44
N ARG A 150 27.02 -1.17 -0.19
CA ARG A 150 28.43 -1.06 0.21
C ARG A 150 28.77 -2.06 1.29
N ASP A 151 29.90 -2.74 1.18
CA ASP A 151 30.34 -3.69 2.21
C ASP A 151 31.12 -3.00 3.36
N PRO A 152 30.85 -3.31 4.65
CA PRO A 152 29.60 -3.86 5.19
C PRO A 152 28.55 -2.77 5.43
N SER A 153 27.31 -2.97 4.99
CA SER A 153 26.21 -2.07 5.33
C SER A 153 24.88 -2.79 5.37
N SER A 154 23.94 -2.23 6.13
CA SER A 154 22.56 -2.70 6.17
C SER A 154 21.57 -1.55 6.26
N MET A 155 20.43 -1.71 5.61
CA MET A 155 19.24 -0.88 5.78
C MET A 155 18.09 -1.80 6.14
N THR A 156 17.60 -1.71 7.37
CA THR A 156 16.50 -2.50 7.87
C THR A 156 15.26 -1.65 8.01
N PHE A 157 14.12 -2.29 7.79
CA PHE A 157 12.81 -1.69 7.99
C PHE A 157 11.87 -2.68 8.65
N SER A 158 10.98 -2.19 9.51
CA SER A 158 10.07 -3.07 10.25
C SER A 158 8.80 -2.36 10.71
N ASN A 159 7.80 -3.15 11.10
CA ASN A 159 6.55 -2.67 11.69
C ASN A 159 5.84 -1.61 10.83
N PHE A 160 5.89 -1.78 9.51
CA PHE A 160 5.20 -0.89 8.61
C PHE A 160 3.69 -1.12 8.66
N SER A 161 2.93 -0.04 8.63
CA SER A 161 1.46 -0.05 8.58
C SER A 161 0.95 1.06 7.69
N PHE A 162 -0.22 0.82 7.11
CA PHE A 162 -0.99 1.80 6.36
C PHE A 162 -2.34 1.97 7.03
N SER A 163 -2.78 3.22 7.21
CA SER A 163 -4.08 3.55 7.75
C SER A 163 -4.72 4.68 6.97
N SER A 164 -6.02 4.58 6.73
CA SER A 164 -6.85 5.60 6.10
C SER A 164 -8.27 5.51 6.66
N PRO A 165 -9.00 6.62 6.80
CA PRO A 165 -10.42 6.58 7.19
C PRO A 165 -11.33 6.02 6.09
N THR A 166 -10.89 6.04 4.82
CA THR A 166 -11.73 5.71 3.65
C THR A 166 -11.25 4.51 2.85
N LEU A 167 -10.04 4.01 3.13
CA LEU A 167 -9.44 2.88 2.41
C LEU A 167 -9.19 1.73 3.39
N ALA A 168 -9.48 0.50 2.96
CA ALA A 168 -9.24 -0.71 3.74
C ALA A 168 -8.24 -1.63 3.04
N ILE A 169 -7.41 -2.32 3.82
CA ILE A 169 -6.54 -3.38 3.30
C ILE A 169 -7.43 -4.58 2.94
N ALA A 170 -7.49 -4.89 1.66
CA ALA A 170 -8.25 -6.01 1.11
C ALA A 170 -7.44 -7.31 1.14
N ASP A 171 -6.13 -7.23 0.88
CA ASP A 171 -5.24 -8.40 0.94
C ASP A 171 -3.77 -8.00 1.21
N GLY A 172 -3.05 -8.94 1.80
CA GLY A 172 -1.62 -8.86 2.06
C GLY A 172 -1.25 -8.01 3.27
N ALA A 173 0.06 -7.88 3.50
CA ALA A 173 0.61 -7.17 4.64
C ALA A 173 2.04 -6.69 4.37
N PHE A 174 2.47 -5.68 5.11
CA PHE A 174 3.88 -5.33 5.17
C PHE A 174 4.66 -6.43 5.88
N VAL A 175 5.86 -6.70 5.38
CA VAL A 175 6.83 -7.59 5.99
C VAL A 175 8.02 -6.80 6.50
N ASN A 176 8.68 -7.31 7.54
CA ASN A 176 9.98 -6.79 7.95
C ASN A 176 11.02 -7.18 6.90
N GLY A 177 12.01 -6.32 6.66
CA GLY A 177 13.03 -6.58 5.66
C GLY A 177 14.34 -5.89 5.96
N SER A 178 15.37 -6.38 5.27
CA SER A 178 16.74 -5.90 5.42
C SER A 178 17.44 -6.00 4.07
N ALA A 179 17.92 -4.87 3.57
CA ALA A 179 18.97 -4.86 2.56
C ALA A 179 20.32 -4.94 3.28
N ASN A 180 21.22 -5.82 2.86
CA ASN A 180 22.55 -6.01 3.45
C ASN A 180 23.59 -6.28 2.38
N THR A 181 24.78 -5.70 2.52
CA THR A 181 25.96 -6.05 1.73
C THR A 181 27.09 -6.48 2.69
N PRO A 182 27.69 -7.67 2.49
CA PRO A 182 27.39 -8.65 1.44
C PRO A 182 26.00 -9.30 1.67
N GLY A 183 25.30 -9.64 0.59
CA GLY A 183 23.96 -10.23 0.62
C GLY A 183 22.97 -9.55 -0.32
N THR A 184 21.74 -9.32 0.16
CA THR A 184 20.65 -8.72 -0.62
C THR A 184 20.77 -7.21 -0.61
N ALA A 185 21.37 -6.63 -1.66
CA ALA A 185 21.62 -5.19 -1.70
C ALA A 185 20.36 -4.31 -1.83
N PHE A 186 19.22 -4.89 -2.21
CA PHE A 186 17.96 -4.20 -2.44
C PHE A 186 16.77 -5.03 -1.95
N VAL A 187 15.84 -4.40 -1.24
CA VAL A 187 14.57 -5.01 -0.85
C VAL A 187 13.44 -4.04 -1.17
N THR A 188 12.39 -4.54 -1.81
CA THR A 188 11.24 -3.75 -2.25
C THR A 188 9.95 -4.31 -1.64
N GLN A 189 9.07 -3.42 -1.20
CA GLN A 189 7.67 -3.74 -0.91
C GLN A 189 6.76 -2.84 -1.74
N LEU A 190 5.57 -3.35 -2.05
CA LEU A 190 4.60 -2.67 -2.89
C LEU A 190 3.26 -2.56 -2.17
N LEU A 191 2.69 -1.36 -2.17
CA LEU A 191 1.29 -1.12 -1.85
C LEU A 191 0.61 -0.55 -3.09
N VAL A 192 -0.52 -1.11 -3.49
CA VAL A 192 -1.36 -0.53 -4.56
C VAL A 192 -2.78 -0.30 -4.07
N SER A 193 -3.44 0.69 -4.67
CA SER A 193 -4.84 1.02 -4.46
C SER A 193 -5.58 0.93 -5.78
N THR A 194 -6.79 0.37 -5.72
CA THR A 194 -7.74 0.42 -6.85
C THR A 194 -8.28 1.82 -7.12
N GLU A 195 -8.04 2.77 -6.22
CA GLU A 195 -8.46 4.17 -6.29
C GLU A 195 -7.25 5.11 -6.36
N ASN A 196 -7.52 6.38 -6.65
CA ASN A 196 -6.52 7.44 -6.59
C ASN A 196 -6.19 7.80 -5.13
N LEU A 197 -4.99 7.46 -4.67
CA LEU A 197 -4.50 7.75 -3.32
C LEU A 197 -4.40 9.26 -3.01
N ALA A 198 -4.32 10.12 -4.03
CA ALA A 198 -4.34 11.58 -3.83
C ALA A 198 -5.72 12.12 -3.40
N ALA A 199 -6.78 11.33 -3.55
CA ALA A 199 -8.14 11.70 -3.14
C ALA A 199 -8.46 11.32 -1.68
N HIS A 200 -7.52 10.72 -0.95
CA HIS A 200 -7.74 10.18 0.38
C HIS A 200 -6.71 10.67 1.38
N ASP A 201 -7.16 10.85 2.62
CA ASP A 201 -6.25 10.98 3.75
C ASP A 201 -5.67 9.60 4.06
N TRP A 202 -4.36 9.55 4.30
CA TRP A 202 -3.72 8.32 4.73
C TRP A 202 -2.41 8.59 5.46
N VAL A 203 -2.01 7.62 6.26
CA VAL A 203 -0.75 7.63 6.99
C VAL A 203 -0.06 6.29 6.82
N VAL A 204 1.23 6.34 6.51
CA VAL A 204 2.14 5.21 6.60
C VAL A 204 3.09 5.42 7.75
N ARG A 205 3.21 4.41 8.61
CA ARG A 205 4.17 4.41 9.74
C ARG A 205 5.06 3.19 9.65
N GLY A 206 6.28 3.29 10.16
CA GLY A 206 7.19 2.17 10.25
C GLY A 206 8.46 2.54 11.00
N LYS A 207 9.41 1.61 11.07
CA LYS A 207 10.73 1.84 11.64
C LYS A 207 11.79 1.59 10.60
N VAL A 208 12.82 2.44 10.58
CA VAL A 208 13.99 2.29 9.72
C VAL A 208 15.28 2.43 10.51
N THR A 209 16.26 1.59 10.21
CA THR A 209 17.59 1.62 10.82
C THR A 209 18.61 1.37 9.73
N GLY A 210 19.70 2.14 9.69
CA GLY A 210 20.80 1.82 8.79
C GLY A 210 22.13 1.80 9.50
N VAL A 211 23.01 0.94 9.00
CA VAL A 211 24.37 0.74 9.45
C VAL A 211 25.27 0.86 8.23
N ARG A 212 26.26 1.74 8.29
CA ARG A 212 27.25 1.91 7.21
C ARG A 212 28.62 1.43 7.62
N SER A 213 29.40 1.02 6.63
CA SER A 213 30.84 0.79 6.74
C SER A 213 31.56 2.09 7.10
N THR A 214 32.64 1.97 7.87
CA THR A 214 33.54 3.07 8.28
C THR A 214 34.56 3.45 7.20
N GLY A 215 34.72 2.65 6.14
CA GLY A 215 35.55 2.99 4.97
C GLY A 215 34.86 4.04 4.08
N ALA A 216 35.61 4.89 3.38
CA ALA A 216 35.14 6.14 2.75
C ALA A 216 34.37 6.04 1.41
N GLY A 217 33.39 6.94 1.20
CA GLY A 217 32.86 7.36 -0.13
C GLY A 217 31.51 6.79 -0.61
N GLY A 218 30.55 7.65 -0.97
CA GLY A 218 29.35 7.30 -1.73
C GLY A 218 28.03 7.61 -1.02
N ASP A 219 27.39 8.72 -1.40
CA ASP A 219 26.19 9.23 -0.72
C ASP A 219 24.92 8.41 -1.02
N GLU A 220 24.84 7.78 -2.20
CA GLU A 220 23.66 7.04 -2.66
C GLU A 220 23.75 5.51 -2.43
N GLN A 221 24.66 5.08 -1.55
CA GLN A 221 24.93 3.65 -1.34
C GLN A 221 24.01 3.00 -0.29
N LEU A 222 23.45 3.79 0.62
CA LEU A 222 22.65 3.33 1.75
C LEU A 222 21.46 4.27 1.98
N TRP A 223 20.25 3.79 1.68
CA TRP A 223 19.03 4.59 1.83
C TRP A 223 17.78 3.74 1.98
N PHE A 224 16.74 4.37 2.48
CA PHE A 224 15.36 3.91 2.43
C PHE A 224 14.50 4.97 1.73
N THR A 225 13.66 4.57 0.79
CA THR A 225 12.77 5.49 0.07
C THR A 225 11.34 4.99 0.07
N VAL A 226 10.40 5.92 0.08
CA VAL A 226 9.00 5.64 -0.26
C VAL A 226 8.61 6.55 -1.42
N GLU A 227 8.13 5.97 -2.51
CA GLU A 227 7.70 6.73 -3.69
C GLU A 227 6.22 6.52 -3.97
N GLY A 228 5.49 7.61 -4.15
CA GLY A 228 4.15 7.57 -4.72
C GLY A 228 4.22 7.51 -6.24
N GLN A 229 3.54 6.52 -6.82
CA GLN A 229 3.62 6.23 -8.24
C GLN A 229 2.22 6.08 -8.84
N ASP A 230 2.05 6.69 -10.01
CA ASP A 230 0.97 6.35 -10.93
C ASP A 230 1.39 5.10 -11.69
N ALA A 231 0.60 4.03 -11.58
CA ALA A 231 0.96 2.72 -12.07
C ALA A 231 -0.23 1.98 -12.68
N ASN A 232 0.08 1.15 -13.67
CA ASN A 232 -0.84 0.18 -14.21
C ASN A 232 -0.62 -1.17 -13.53
N PHE A 233 -1.71 -1.85 -13.17
CA PHE A 233 -1.70 -3.21 -12.66
C PHE A 233 -3.08 -3.84 -12.85
N THR A 234 -3.16 -5.14 -12.62
CA THR A 234 -4.42 -5.90 -12.60
C THR A 234 -4.57 -6.62 -11.27
N ILE A 235 -5.79 -6.69 -10.75
CA ILE A 235 -6.14 -7.50 -9.57
C ILE A 235 -6.85 -8.75 -10.04
N THR A 236 -6.27 -9.92 -9.75
CA THR A 236 -6.90 -11.21 -10.05
C THR A 236 -7.50 -11.80 -8.77
N PRO A 237 -8.85 -11.91 -8.66
CA PRO A 237 -9.51 -12.55 -7.52
C PRO A 237 -9.06 -14.00 -7.30
N GLU A 238 -9.10 -14.47 -6.05
CA GLU A 238 -8.90 -15.89 -5.77
C GLU A 238 -9.98 -16.75 -6.48
N PRO A 239 -9.59 -17.85 -7.14
CA PRO A 239 -10.54 -18.74 -7.83
C PRO A 239 -11.64 -19.35 -6.94
N GLY A 240 -11.48 -19.33 -5.61
CA GLY A 240 -12.34 -20.05 -4.66
C GLY A 240 -13.77 -19.50 -4.55
N GLY A 241 -13.98 -18.19 -4.74
CA GLY A 241 -15.30 -17.57 -4.54
C GLY A 241 -16.32 -17.89 -5.65
N LEU A 242 -15.86 -17.98 -6.90
CA LEU A 242 -16.74 -18.22 -8.06
C LEU A 242 -17.23 -19.68 -8.13
N LEU A 243 -16.42 -20.64 -7.64
CA LEU A 243 -16.77 -22.06 -7.61
C LEU A 243 -17.88 -22.39 -6.60
N LEU A 244 -17.95 -21.70 -5.45
CA LEU A 244 -19.02 -21.92 -4.47
C LEU A 244 -20.38 -21.40 -4.94
N VAL A 245 -20.40 -20.26 -5.65
CA VAL A 245 -21.64 -19.71 -6.21
C VAL A 245 -22.15 -20.57 -7.36
N GLY A 246 -21.25 -21.05 -8.24
CA GLY A 246 -21.59 -21.99 -9.30
C GLY A 246 -22.05 -23.37 -8.77
N GLY A 247 -21.38 -23.89 -7.75
CA GLY A 247 -21.72 -25.17 -7.11
C GLY A 247 -23.05 -25.14 -6.36
N GLY A 248 -23.35 -24.04 -5.66
CA GLY A 248 -24.63 -23.85 -4.97
C GLY A 248 -25.84 -23.79 -5.93
N LEU A 249 -25.68 -23.13 -7.08
CA LEU A 249 -26.70 -23.08 -8.13
C LEU A 249 -26.92 -24.45 -8.80
N ALA A 250 -25.85 -25.21 -9.03
CA ALA A 250 -25.94 -26.56 -9.60
C ALA A 250 -26.63 -27.55 -8.64
N LEU A 251 -26.34 -27.48 -7.34
CA LEU A 251 -26.99 -28.31 -6.32
C LEU A 251 -28.47 -27.93 -6.13
N ALA A 252 -28.81 -26.64 -6.14
CA ALA A 252 -30.21 -26.18 -6.06
C ALA A 252 -31.03 -26.61 -7.30
N ALA A 253 -30.43 -26.57 -8.50
CA ALA A 253 -31.06 -27.08 -9.73
C ALA A 253 -31.21 -28.61 -9.71
N GLY A 254 -30.21 -29.34 -9.17
CA GLY A 254 -30.25 -30.79 -8.99
C GLY A 254 -31.35 -31.24 -8.03
N GLN A 255 -31.50 -30.57 -6.88
CA GLN A 255 -32.54 -30.88 -5.90
C GLN A 255 -33.97 -30.63 -6.43
N ARG A 256 -34.17 -29.58 -7.23
CA ARG A 256 -35.47 -29.33 -7.90
C ARG A 256 -35.85 -30.43 -8.89
N ARG A 257 -34.88 -31.03 -9.59
CA ARG A 257 -35.13 -32.12 -10.55
C ARG A 257 -35.46 -33.44 -9.85
N ALA A 258 -34.85 -33.72 -8.71
CA ALA A 258 -35.12 -34.90 -7.89
C ALA A 258 -36.52 -34.84 -7.22
N ALA A 259 -36.93 -33.67 -6.71
CA ALA A 259 -38.26 -33.48 -6.12
C ALA A 259 -39.39 -33.66 -7.16
N ARG A 260 -39.18 -33.21 -8.40
CA ARG A 260 -40.16 -33.36 -9.49
C ARG A 260 -40.38 -34.82 -9.90
N LYS A 261 -39.34 -35.68 -9.84
CA LYS A 261 -39.48 -37.12 -10.14
C LYS A 261 -40.24 -37.87 -9.06
N ARG A 262 -40.07 -37.53 -7.78
CA ARG A 262 -40.83 -38.15 -6.67
C ARG A 262 -42.32 -37.80 -6.67
N ALA A 263 -42.68 -36.57 -7.06
CA ALA A 263 -44.08 -36.18 -7.19
C ALA A 263 -44.83 -36.94 -8.31
N ILE A 264 -44.12 -37.35 -9.37
CA ILE A 264 -44.70 -38.08 -10.50
C ILE A 264 -44.85 -39.58 -10.19
N SER A 265 -43.94 -40.19 -9.40
CA SER A 265 -44.07 -41.61 -9.05
C SER A 265 -45.05 -41.91 -7.91
N GLY A 266 -45.49 -40.90 -7.15
CA GLY A 266 -46.48 -41.06 -6.07
C GLY A 266 -47.93 -40.99 -6.54
N ALA A 267 -48.19 -40.57 -7.78
CA ALA A 267 -49.54 -40.34 -8.31
C ALA A 267 -50.15 -41.54 -9.07
N SER A 268 -49.46 -42.69 -9.18
CA SER A 268 -49.98 -43.88 -9.89
C SER A 268 -50.33 -45.07 -8.98
N ALA A 269 -50.53 -44.84 -7.68
CA ALA A 269 -50.97 -45.86 -6.74
C ALA A 269 -52.39 -45.55 -6.22
N GLY A 270 -53.37 -45.62 -7.10
CA GLY A 270 -54.78 -45.45 -6.77
C GLY A 270 -55.67 -45.76 -7.96
N ASP A 271 -55.98 -47.04 -8.14
CA ASP A 271 -57.35 -47.55 -8.36
C ASP A 271 -57.29 -48.97 -8.93
N GLY A 272 -57.57 -49.93 -8.06
CA GLY A 272 -57.75 -51.32 -8.45
C GLY A 272 -58.60 -52.02 -7.42
N LEU A 273 -59.77 -52.46 -7.87
CA LEU A 273 -60.71 -53.43 -7.28
C LEU A 273 -61.89 -52.87 -6.48
N ALA A 274 -62.98 -52.63 -7.22
CA ALA A 274 -64.32 -53.00 -6.78
C ALA A 274 -64.92 -53.95 -7.84
N ARG A 275 -65.28 -55.16 -7.40
CA ARG A 275 -66.25 -56.07 -8.03
C ARG A 275 -67.40 -56.22 -7.04
#